data_AF-A0A853KA88-F1
#
_entry.id   AF-A0A853KA88-F1
#
_cell.length_a   1.000
_cell.length_b   1.000
_cell.length_c   1.000
_cell.angle_alpha   90.00
_cell.angle_beta   90.00
_cell.angle_gamma   90.00
#
_symmetry.space_group_name_H-M   'P 1'
#
loop_
_entity.id
_entity.type
_entity.pdbx_description
1 polymer ?
#
loop_
_entity_poly.entity_id
_entity_poly.type
_entity_poly.pdbx_seq_one_letter_code
_entity_poly.pdbx_strand_id
1 'polypeptide(L)' 'MVKVIESRSLSLALADELGVRHASPQVILIKRGKAIWHTSHYKITDASITTAIANGEKA' A
#
# COMPACT_ATOMS: atom_id res chain seq x y z
N MET A 1 -7.69 5.63 -5.14
CA MET A 1 -8.32 4.95 -3.98
C MET A 1 -9.07 3.73 -4.49
N VAL A 2 -8.92 2.58 -3.85
CA VAL A 2 -9.63 1.34 -4.19
C VAL A 2 -10.64 1.04 -3.09
N LYS A 3 -11.90 0.82 -3.45
CA LYS A 3 -12.93 0.43 -2.49
C LYS A 3 -12.96 -1.09 -2.35
N VAL A 4 -12.59 -1.60 -1.17
CA VAL A 4 -12.31 -3.02 -0.97
C VAL A 4 -13.54 -3.92 -1.14
N ILE A 5 -14.73 -3.41 -0.79
CA ILE A 5 -15.98 -4.16 -0.89
C ILE A 5 -16.50 -4.14 -2.33
N GLU A 6 -16.66 -2.94 -2.90
CA GLU A 6 -17.21 -2.75 -4.24
C GLU A 6 -16.27 -3.23 -5.36
N SER A 7 -14.97 -3.32 -5.09
CA SER A 7 -13.95 -3.71 -6.07
C SER A 7 -13.12 -4.90 -5.58
N ARG A 8 -13.76 -5.89 -4.95
CA ARG A 8 -13.08 -7.04 -4.32
C ARG A 8 -12.09 -7.76 -5.25
N SER A 9 -12.48 -8.08 -6.48
CA SER A 9 -11.61 -8.77 -7.44
C SER A 9 -10.37 -7.94 -7.78
N LEU A 10 -10.54 -6.63 -8.01
CA LEU A 10 -9.43 -5.71 -8.25
C LEU A 10 -8.54 -5.57 -7.01
N SER A 11 -9.14 -5.46 -5.83
CA SER A 11 -8.41 -5.32 -4.57
C SER A 11 -7.54 -6.54 -4.27
N LEU A 12 -8.03 -7.74 -4.58
CA LEU A 12 -7.25 -8.98 -4.45
C LEU A 12 -6.16 -9.06 -5.53
N ALA A 13 -6.46 -8.72 -6.78
CA ALA A 13 -5.48 -8.71 -7.88
C ALA A 13 -4.31 -7.77 -7.60
N LEU A 14 -4.57 -6.57 -7.06
CA LEU A 14 -3.52 -5.63 -6.67
C LEU A 14 -2.63 -6.18 -5.55
N ALA A 15 -3.19 -6.92 -4.59
CA ALA A 15 -2.41 -7.53 -3.51
C ALA A 15 -1.47 -8.61 -4.06
N ASP A 16 -1.96 -9.41 -5.02
CA ASP A 16 -1.19 -10.46 -5.70
C ASP A 16 -0.09 -9.85 -6.59
N GLU A 17 -0.44 -8.90 -7.47
CA GLU A 17 0.50 -8.26 -8.40
C GLU A 17 1.61 -7.48 -7.67
N LEU A 18 1.26 -6.81 -6.57
CA LEU A 18 2.21 -6.05 -5.76
C LEU A 18 2.96 -6.91 -4.74
N GLY A 19 2.60 -8.19 -4.59
CA GLY A 19 3.21 -9.11 -3.65
C GLY A 19 3.03 -8.71 -2.18
N VAL A 20 1.93 -8.02 -1.84
CA VAL A 20 1.64 -7.54 -0.48
C VAL A 20 0.46 -8.29 0.11
N ARG A 21 0.49 -8.54 1.42
CA ARG A 21 -0.67 -9.14 2.10
C ARG A 21 -1.86 -8.20 2.04
N HIS A 22 -3.00 -8.70 1.56
CA HIS A 22 -4.26 -7.95 1.51
C HIS A 22 -4.73 -7.54 2.92
N ALA A 23 -5.06 -6.27 3.10
CA ALA A 23 -5.59 -5.70 4.34
C ALA A 23 -6.49 -4.48 4.06
N SER A 24 -7.34 -4.10 5.02
CA SER A 24 -8.18 -2.90 4.90
C SER A 24 -8.45 -2.28 6.27
N PRO A 25 -8.18 -0.98 6.50
CA PRO A 25 -7.56 -0.03 5.57
C PRO A 25 -6.07 -0.35 5.34
N GLN A 26 -5.55 -0.03 4.15
CA GLN A 26 -4.17 -0.29 3.75
C GLN A 26 -3.64 0.82 2.85
N VAL A 27 -2.36 1.16 3.01
CA VAL A 27 -1.62 2.10 2.17
C VAL A 27 -0.42 1.37 1.57
N ILE A 28 -0.16 1.59 0.29
CA ILE A 28 0.96 1.01 -0.45
C ILE A 28 1.67 2.14 -1.19
N LEU A 29 2.98 2.24 -1.03
CA LEU A 29 3.84 3.14 -1.80
C LEU A 29 4.47 2.36 -2.95
N ILE A 30 4.20 2.82 -4.18
CA ILE A 30 4.64 2.16 -5.42
C ILE A 30 5.66 3.04 -6.12
N LYS A 31 6.79 2.44 -6.53
CA LYS A 31 7.80 3.10 -7.36
C LYS A 31 8.16 2.18 -8.53
N ARG A 32 8.06 2.71 -9.76
CA ARG A 32 8.33 1.96 -11.00
C ARG A 32 7.60 0.62 -11.07
N GLY A 33 6.31 0.62 -10.70
CA GLY A 33 5.45 -0.57 -10.73
C GLY A 33 5.67 -1.58 -9.61
N LYS A 34 6.57 -1.31 -8.65
CA LYS A 34 6.83 -2.20 -7.50
C LYS A 34 6.38 -1.56 -6.20
N ALA A 35 5.75 -2.34 -5.31
CA ALA A 35 5.50 -1.91 -3.95
C ALA A 35 6.83 -1.84 -3.17
N ILE A 36 7.25 -0.63 -2.81
CA ILE A 36 8.48 -0.41 -2.02
C ILE A 36 8.19 -0.29 -0.53
N TRP A 37 6.93 -0.06 -0.15
CA TRP A 37 6.48 -0.02 1.23
C TRP A 37 4.97 -0.22 1.31
N HIS A 38 4.48 -0.82 2.40
CA HIS A 38 3.04 -0.87 2.70
C HIS A 38 2.79 -0.91 4.21
N THR A 39 1.63 -0.40 4.65
CA THR A 39 1.16 -0.48 6.04
C THR A 39 -0.37 -0.61 6.10
N SER A 40 -0.93 -1.00 7.24
CA SER A 40 -2.38 -1.20 7.38
C SER A 40 -2.91 -0.91 8.79
N HIS A 41 -4.23 -0.70 8.90
CA HIS A 41 -4.96 -0.47 10.15
C HIS A 41 -4.32 0.64 11.02
N TYR A 42 -4.08 0.37 12.30
CA TYR A 42 -3.53 1.30 13.28
C TYR A 42 -2.10 1.75 12.99
N LYS A 43 -1.38 1.08 12.07
CA LYS A 43 -0.02 1.44 11.67
C LYS A 43 0.02 2.53 10.59
N ILE A 44 -1.15 2.93 10.07
CA ILE A 44 -1.28 4.07 9.18
C ILE A 44 -1.25 5.32 10.06
N THR A 45 -0.13 6.04 10.06
CA THR A 45 0.08 7.29 10.79
C THR A 45 0.80 8.28 9.89
N ASP A 46 0.66 9.58 10.13
CA ASP A 46 1.41 10.60 9.38
C ASP A 46 2.92 10.32 9.42
N ALA A 47 3.45 9.98 10.60
CA ALA A 47 4.86 9.65 10.76
C ALA A 47 5.30 8.45 9.89
N SER A 48 4.48 7.38 9.80
CA SER A 48 4.84 6.21 9.00
C SER A 48 4.81 6.51 7.51
N ILE A 49 3.85 7.33 7.06
CA ILE A 49 3.73 7.77 5.66
C ILE A 49 4.87 8.71 5.28
N THR A 50 5.13 9.77 6.06
CA THR A 50 6.21 10.72 5.77
C THR A 50 7.57 10.04 5.72
N THR A 51 7.82 9.12 6.66
CA THR A 51 9.06 8.33 6.68
C THR A 51 9.18 7.45 5.43
N ALA A 52 8.09 6.80 5.01
CA ALA A 52 8.07 5.96 3.82
C ALA A 52 8.36 6.77 2.54
N ILE A 53 7.79 7.97 2.41
CA ILE A 53 8.05 8.87 1.27
C ILE A 53 9.51 9.32 1.26
N ALA A 54 10.03 9.82 2.39
CA ALA A 54 11.41 10.29 2.51
C ALA A 54 12.45 9.19 2.20
N ASN A 55 12.14 7.93 2.53
CA ASN A 55 12.98 6.79 2.18
C ASN A 55 12.81 6.35 0.71
N GLY A 56 11.58 6.41 0.19
CA GLY A 56 11.26 6.02 -1.19
C GLY A 56 11.83 6.96 -2.25
N GLU A 57 12.09 8.23 -1.93
CA GLU A 57 12.77 9.17 -2.83
C GLU A 57 14.26 8.83 -3.03
N LYS A 58 14.89 8.20 -2.03
CA LYS A 58 16.32 7.86 -2.03
C LYS A 58 16.66 6.54 -2.74
N ALA A 59 15.66 5.70 -3.01
CA ALA A 59 15.80 4.37 -3.63
C ALA A 59 15.68 4.40 -5.17
#